data_AF-A0A1Y1JMW1-F1
#
_entry.id   AF-A0A1Y1JMW1-F1
#
_cell.length_a   1.000
_cell.length_b   1.000
_cell.length_c   1.000
_cell.angle_alpha   90.00
_cell.angle_beta   90.00
_cell.angle_gamma   90.00
#
_symmetry.space_group_name_H-M   'P 1'
#
loop_
_entity.id
_entity.type
_entity.pdbx_description
1 polymer ?
#
loop_
_entity_poly.entity_id
_entity_poly.type
_entity_poly.pdbx_seq_one_letter_code
_entity_poly.pdbx_strand_id
1 'polypeptide(L)'
;MAKNIVHLKYYNINNYIIKLLYKKKFPELKKIMENERHHIDSVTTGNCSSFSEDKYKRFKNCVQKICKEVEYYQQIVVRNYRDELSEYPCIFLYYRLYFYNPDTKKYVSEVKSLYQKLIEDLDLTNCTAGVKSYYSTITDDEMLKLKDLHDMYTYLNNSGSDNDDECNDVNKCAQLYFQYKNSCESSSYSDFCNELKNVRDKYNEIRTLKRKRNKWNNIDEDYNIFQSYKNVRSATMKSRHHIFYNKV
;
A
#
# COMPACT_ATOMS: atom_id res chain seq x y z
N MET A 1 -36.96 -21.72 0.18
CA MET A 1 -35.49 -21.86 0.07
C MET A 1 -34.91 -20.69 -0.75
N ALA A 2 -34.76 -19.50 -0.16
CA ALA A 2 -34.24 -18.33 -0.89
C ALA A 2 -33.57 -17.30 0.06
N LYS A 3 -32.67 -17.74 0.93
CA LYS A 3 -31.92 -16.84 1.84
C LYS A 3 -30.38 -16.94 1.77
N ASN A 4 -29.81 -17.81 0.93
CA ASN A 4 -28.37 -18.06 0.92
C ASN A 4 -27.57 -17.58 -0.31
N ILE A 5 -28.19 -16.85 -1.24
CA ILE A 5 -27.47 -16.40 -2.47
C ILE A 5 -26.86 -14.99 -2.32
N VAL A 6 -27.38 -14.15 -1.40
CA VAL A 6 -26.85 -12.78 -1.21
C VAL A 6 -25.51 -12.76 -0.47
N HIS A 7 -25.19 -13.81 0.30
CA HIS A 7 -23.96 -13.86 1.09
C HIS A 7 -22.69 -14.24 0.30
N LEU A 8 -22.82 -14.77 -0.92
CA LEU A 8 -21.71 -15.25 -1.74
C LEU A 8 -21.13 -14.19 -2.70
N LYS A 9 -21.74 -13.00 -2.81
CA LYS A 9 -21.19 -11.88 -3.59
C LYS A 9 -20.30 -10.93 -2.77
N TYR A 10 -20.19 -11.14 -1.46
CA TYR A 10 -19.21 -10.50 -0.59
C TYR A 10 -17.90 -11.30 -0.52
N TYR A 11 -17.50 -11.96 -1.62
CA TYR A 11 -16.12 -12.39 -1.77
C TYR A 11 -15.28 -11.11 -1.89
N ASN A 12 -14.68 -10.79 -0.74
CA ASN A 12 -14.12 -9.50 -0.33
C ASN A 12 -13.36 -8.74 -1.41
N ILE A 13 -13.77 -7.49 -1.61
CA ILE A 13 -13.04 -6.46 -2.35
C ILE A 13 -11.64 -6.25 -1.74
N ASN A 14 -11.51 -6.45 -0.42
CA ASN A 14 -10.23 -6.49 0.28
C ASN A 14 -9.27 -7.55 -0.29
N ASN A 15 -9.77 -8.70 -0.76
CA ASN A 15 -8.96 -9.78 -1.31
C ASN A 15 -8.21 -9.35 -2.59
N TYR A 16 -8.86 -8.58 -3.47
CA TYR A 16 -8.26 -8.16 -4.75
C TYR A 16 -7.21 -7.07 -4.57
N ILE A 17 -7.45 -6.08 -3.71
CA ILE A 17 -6.50 -4.98 -3.48
C ILE A 17 -5.29 -5.45 -2.69
N ILE A 18 -5.50 -6.37 -1.74
CA ILE A 18 -4.41 -7.03 -1.02
C ILE A 18 -3.60 -7.93 -1.98
N LYS A 19 -4.25 -8.73 -2.83
CA LYS A 19 -3.56 -9.49 -3.90
C LYS A 19 -2.76 -8.59 -4.84
N LEU A 20 -3.26 -7.39 -5.12
CA LEU A 20 -2.61 -6.35 -5.93
C LEU A 20 -1.32 -5.82 -5.32
N LEU A 21 -1.38 -5.44 -4.04
CA LEU A 21 -0.21 -5.01 -3.28
C LEU A 21 0.85 -6.13 -3.27
N TYR A 22 0.42 -7.38 -3.20
CA TYR A 22 1.30 -8.53 -3.01
C TYR A 22 1.90 -9.12 -4.31
N LYS A 23 1.19 -9.12 -5.44
CA LYS A 23 1.64 -9.78 -6.70
C LYS A 23 2.77 -9.08 -7.47
N LYS A 24 3.56 -8.19 -6.85
CA LYS A 24 4.63 -7.40 -7.49
C LYS A 24 4.18 -6.43 -8.60
N LYS A 25 2.89 -6.39 -8.94
CA LYS A 25 2.35 -5.48 -9.95
C LYS A 25 2.29 -4.04 -9.43
N PHE A 26 2.11 -3.83 -8.12
CA PHE A 26 1.99 -2.49 -7.56
C PHE A 26 3.25 -1.61 -7.76
N PRO A 27 4.48 -2.09 -7.48
CA PRO A 27 5.69 -1.34 -7.84
C PRO A 27 5.84 -1.07 -9.33
N GLU A 28 5.42 -1.99 -10.21
CA GLU A 28 5.48 -1.80 -11.66
C GLU A 28 4.53 -0.69 -12.12
N LEU A 29 3.27 -0.74 -11.67
CA LEU A 29 2.25 0.26 -11.98
C LEU A 29 2.63 1.63 -11.39
N LYS A 30 3.24 1.66 -10.20
CA LYS A 30 3.79 2.86 -9.59
C LYS A 30 4.89 3.47 -10.44
N LYS A 31 5.85 2.67 -10.91
CA LYS A 31 6.92 3.14 -11.81
C LYS A 31 6.36 3.74 -13.09
N ILE A 32 5.36 3.10 -13.70
CA ILE A 32 4.70 3.62 -14.91
C ILE A 32 4.12 5.02 -14.65
N MET A 33 3.38 5.18 -13.55
CA MET A 33 2.77 6.45 -13.17
C MET A 33 3.82 7.53 -12.83
N GLU A 34 4.93 7.17 -12.19
CA GLU A 34 5.96 8.12 -11.77
C GLU A 34 6.89 8.56 -12.92
N ASN A 35 7.06 7.74 -13.96
CA ASN A 35 7.91 8.02 -15.12
C ASN A 35 7.42 9.17 -16.02
N GLU A 36 6.18 9.61 -15.84
CA GLU A 36 5.54 10.67 -16.63
C GLU A 36 6.24 12.04 -16.52
N ARG A 37 6.97 12.29 -15.43
CA ARG A 37 7.60 13.61 -15.16
C ARG A 37 8.58 14.05 -16.25
N HIS A 38 8.95 13.17 -17.19
CA HIS A 38 9.90 13.42 -18.26
C HIS A 38 9.29 13.58 -19.67
N HIS A 39 7.97 13.42 -19.87
CA HIS A 39 7.37 13.34 -21.22
C HIS A 39 6.07 14.16 -21.43
N ILE A 40 5.94 15.30 -20.75
CA ILE A 40 4.76 16.19 -20.85
C ILE A 40 4.46 16.69 -22.29
N ASP A 41 5.39 16.53 -23.23
CA ASP A 41 5.22 16.92 -24.63
C ASP A 41 4.49 15.88 -25.52
N SER A 42 4.08 14.72 -24.98
CA SER A 42 3.34 13.73 -25.76
C SER A 42 1.86 14.12 -25.97
N VAL A 43 1.36 13.82 -27.17
CA VAL A 43 0.01 14.16 -27.67
C VAL A 43 -1.07 13.78 -26.64
N THR A 44 -1.65 14.80 -26.01
CA THR A 44 -2.85 14.70 -25.18
C THR A 44 -4.05 14.60 -26.12
N THR A 45 -4.70 13.45 -26.12
CA THR A 45 -5.91 13.16 -26.90
C THR A 45 -7.19 13.32 -26.06
N GLY A 46 -7.07 13.33 -24.73
CA GLY A 46 -8.16 13.36 -23.78
C GLY A 46 -8.72 14.76 -23.53
N ASN A 47 -10.01 14.84 -23.18
CA ASN A 47 -10.71 16.09 -22.90
C ASN A 47 -10.43 16.63 -21.49
N CYS A 48 -9.16 16.67 -21.08
CA CYS A 48 -8.77 17.12 -19.73
C CYS A 48 -9.09 18.59 -19.45
N SER A 49 -9.34 19.38 -20.50
CA SER A 49 -9.81 20.76 -20.40
C SER A 49 -11.24 20.88 -19.86
N SER A 50 -12.06 19.83 -19.96
CA SER A 50 -13.45 19.82 -19.46
C SER A 50 -13.57 19.65 -17.94
N PHE A 51 -12.47 19.36 -17.25
CA PHE A 51 -12.45 19.20 -15.80
C PHE A 51 -12.51 20.56 -15.10
N SER A 52 -13.70 20.95 -14.66
CA SER A 52 -13.90 22.15 -13.84
C SER A 52 -13.27 21.96 -12.45
N GLU A 53 -12.31 22.83 -12.12
CA GLU A 53 -11.63 22.82 -10.83
C GLU A 53 -12.57 23.10 -9.65
N ASP A 54 -13.64 23.89 -9.89
CA ASP A 54 -14.60 24.26 -8.86
C ASP A 54 -15.49 23.10 -8.41
N LYS A 55 -15.62 22.06 -9.26
CA LYS A 55 -16.35 20.83 -8.93
C LYS A 55 -15.59 19.94 -7.93
N TYR A 56 -14.27 20.00 -7.96
CA TYR A 56 -13.39 19.12 -7.18
C TYR A 56 -12.51 19.94 -6.24
N LYS A 57 -13.15 20.61 -5.27
CA LYS A 57 -12.51 21.60 -4.38
C LYS A 57 -11.21 21.13 -3.72
N ARG A 58 -11.08 19.83 -3.37
CA ARG A 58 -9.87 19.26 -2.75
C ARG A 58 -8.74 18.95 -3.73
N PHE A 59 -9.08 18.80 -4.99
CA PHE A 59 -8.13 18.62 -6.08
C PHE A 59 -7.88 19.92 -6.84
N LYS A 60 -8.37 21.05 -6.31
CA LYS A 60 -8.29 22.37 -6.94
C LYS A 60 -6.85 22.69 -7.35
N ASN A 61 -6.69 23.23 -8.55
CA ASN A 61 -5.42 23.48 -9.25
C ASN A 61 -4.62 22.23 -9.65
N CYS A 62 -5.08 21.01 -9.35
CA CYS A 62 -4.41 19.76 -9.71
C CYS A 62 -5.25 18.85 -10.61
N VAL A 63 -6.57 19.08 -10.75
CA VAL A 63 -7.45 18.19 -11.52
C VAL A 63 -6.98 18.00 -12.96
N GLN A 64 -6.61 19.10 -13.64
CA GLN A 64 -6.11 19.02 -15.01
C GLN A 64 -4.80 18.24 -15.09
N LYS A 65 -3.90 18.44 -14.11
CA LYS A 65 -2.65 17.69 -14.00
C LYS A 65 -2.94 16.20 -13.81
N ILE A 66 -3.76 15.86 -12.82
CA ILE A 66 -4.21 14.49 -12.56
C ILE A 66 -4.79 13.85 -13.82
N CYS A 67 -5.65 14.56 -14.55
CA CYS A 67 -6.23 14.04 -15.77
C CYS A 67 -5.18 13.68 -16.82
N LYS A 68 -4.20 14.55 -17.05
CA LYS A 68 -3.06 14.26 -17.94
C LYS A 68 -2.25 13.06 -17.45
N GLU A 69 -2.04 12.96 -16.14
CA GLU A 69 -1.33 11.82 -15.54
C GLU A 69 -2.06 10.50 -15.76
N VAL A 70 -3.38 10.51 -15.60
CA VAL A 70 -4.22 9.35 -15.87
C VAL A 70 -4.21 8.97 -17.34
N GLU A 71 -4.31 9.95 -18.25
CA GLU A 71 -4.29 9.71 -19.68
C GLU A 71 -2.97 9.05 -20.12
N TYR A 72 -1.83 9.58 -19.67
CA TYR A 72 -0.52 9.01 -19.96
C TYR A 72 -0.39 7.58 -19.40
N TYR A 73 -0.77 7.40 -18.13
CA TYR A 73 -0.77 6.11 -17.47
C TYR A 73 -1.59 5.07 -18.25
N GLN A 74 -2.79 5.44 -18.71
CA GLN A 74 -3.64 4.59 -19.53
C GLN A 74 -2.97 4.18 -20.83
N GLN A 75 -2.36 5.13 -21.56
CA GLN A 75 -1.70 4.82 -22.83
C GLN A 75 -0.61 3.76 -22.66
N ILE A 76 0.17 3.83 -21.57
CA ILE A 76 1.20 2.83 -21.28
C ILE A 76 0.59 1.51 -20.85
N VAL A 77 -0.37 1.56 -19.92
CA VAL A 77 -1.00 0.35 -19.38
C VAL A 77 -1.70 -0.44 -20.48
N VAL A 78 -2.44 0.21 -21.37
CA VAL A 78 -3.14 -0.45 -22.49
C VAL A 78 -2.14 -1.12 -23.43
N ARG A 79 -0.96 -0.54 -23.65
CA ARG A 79 0.11 -1.15 -24.47
C ARG A 79 0.73 -2.35 -23.78
N ASN A 80 0.99 -2.26 -22.47
CA ASN A 80 1.77 -3.25 -21.72
C ASN A 80 0.94 -4.41 -21.16
N TYR A 81 -0.37 -4.21 -20.96
CA TYR A 81 -1.27 -5.17 -20.31
C TYR A 81 -2.47 -5.54 -21.18
N ARG A 82 -2.34 -5.45 -22.52
CA ARG A 82 -3.44 -5.66 -23.48
C ARG A 82 -4.14 -7.03 -23.36
N ASP A 83 -3.39 -8.06 -22.97
CA ASP A 83 -3.86 -9.45 -22.88
C ASP A 83 -4.20 -9.89 -21.44
N GLU A 84 -3.70 -9.16 -20.43
CA GLU A 84 -4.13 -9.34 -19.04
C GLU A 84 -5.32 -8.40 -18.81
N LEU A 85 -6.55 -8.92 -18.89
CA LEU A 85 -7.81 -8.33 -18.37
C LEU A 85 -7.69 -8.08 -16.85
N SER A 86 -6.69 -7.32 -16.45
CA SER A 86 -6.36 -7.08 -15.08
C SER A 86 -7.08 -5.83 -14.65
N GLU A 87 -7.97 -5.97 -13.70
CA GLU A 87 -8.59 -4.88 -12.95
C GLU A 87 -7.52 -4.08 -12.17
N TYR A 88 -6.28 -4.56 -12.16
CA TYR A 88 -5.14 -4.08 -11.40
C TYR A 88 -4.75 -2.62 -11.68
N PRO A 89 -4.59 -2.17 -12.93
CA PRO A 89 -4.22 -0.79 -13.21
C PRO A 89 -5.33 0.19 -12.79
N CYS A 90 -6.60 -0.22 -12.97
CA CYS A 90 -7.75 0.58 -12.56
C CYS A 90 -7.79 0.73 -11.03
N ILE A 91 -7.62 -0.36 -10.28
CA ILE A 91 -7.59 -0.31 -8.81
C ILE A 91 -6.39 0.49 -8.31
N PHE A 92 -5.21 0.31 -8.91
CA PHE A 92 -4.01 1.09 -8.59
C PHE A 92 -4.27 2.59 -8.78
N LEU A 93 -4.88 2.96 -9.91
CA LEU A 93 -5.22 4.35 -10.18
C LEU A 93 -6.17 4.93 -9.12
N TYR A 94 -7.20 4.18 -8.71
CA TYR A 94 -8.10 4.60 -7.64
C TYR A 94 -7.37 4.81 -6.30
N TYR A 95 -6.50 3.86 -5.92
CA TYR A 95 -5.62 4.01 -4.74
C TYR A 95 -4.75 5.27 -4.86
N ARG A 96 -4.14 5.50 -6.03
CA ARG A 96 -3.23 6.62 -6.26
C ARG A 96 -3.96 7.95 -6.11
N LEU A 97 -5.18 8.07 -6.65
CA LEU A 97 -6.02 9.25 -6.52
C LEU A 97 -6.40 9.52 -5.06
N TYR A 98 -6.72 8.47 -4.29
CA TYR A 98 -7.05 8.61 -2.87
C TYR A 98 -5.87 9.19 -2.07
N PHE A 99 -4.64 8.80 -2.40
CA PHE A 99 -3.42 9.31 -1.77
C PHE A 99 -2.70 10.40 -2.59
N TYR A 100 -3.40 11.04 -3.52
CA TYR A 100 -2.78 12.07 -4.35
C TYR A 100 -2.41 13.31 -3.52
N ASN A 101 -3.28 13.71 -2.58
CA ASN A 101 -3.13 14.93 -1.81
C ASN A 101 -3.10 14.64 -0.29
N PRO A 102 -1.92 14.55 0.34
CA PRO A 102 -1.76 14.07 1.71
C PRO A 102 -2.41 14.97 2.77
N ASP A 103 -2.59 16.26 2.46
CA ASP A 103 -3.12 17.27 3.38
C ASP A 103 -4.66 17.35 3.39
N THR A 104 -5.32 16.65 2.48
CA THR A 104 -6.78 16.71 2.39
C THR A 104 -7.41 15.69 3.35
N LYS A 105 -8.29 16.17 4.24
CA LYS A 105 -9.18 15.26 5.01
C LYS A 105 -9.85 14.30 4.02
N LYS A 106 -9.67 13.02 4.28
CA LYS A 106 -9.97 11.88 3.41
C LYS A 106 -11.48 11.74 3.23
N TYR A 107 -11.94 11.96 2.00
CA TYR A 107 -13.32 11.68 1.62
C TYR A 107 -13.29 10.85 0.36
N VAL A 108 -13.41 9.54 0.56
CA VAL A 108 -13.66 8.54 -0.48
C VAL A 108 -14.70 9.02 -1.52
N SER A 109 -15.71 9.81 -1.12
CA SER A 109 -16.76 10.30 -2.03
C SER A 109 -16.25 11.24 -3.13
N GLU A 110 -15.38 12.20 -2.80
CA GLU A 110 -14.79 13.10 -3.81
C GLU A 110 -13.84 12.34 -4.74
N VAL A 111 -13.04 11.42 -4.19
CA VAL A 111 -12.15 10.54 -4.97
C VAL A 111 -12.96 9.68 -5.94
N LYS A 112 -14.06 9.07 -5.48
CA LYS A 112 -14.99 8.29 -6.32
C LYS A 112 -15.56 9.12 -7.46
N SER A 113 -16.01 10.34 -7.18
CA SER A 113 -16.58 11.22 -8.20
C SER A 113 -15.55 11.64 -9.25
N LEU A 114 -14.32 11.97 -8.82
CA LEU A 114 -13.25 12.30 -9.75
C LEU A 114 -12.86 11.09 -10.59
N TYR A 115 -12.68 9.93 -9.96
CA TYR A 115 -12.30 8.69 -10.63
C TYR A 115 -13.34 8.26 -11.68
N GLN A 116 -14.63 8.33 -11.35
CA GLN A 116 -15.69 8.03 -12.30
C GLN A 116 -15.65 8.98 -13.51
N LYS A 117 -15.45 10.29 -13.26
CA LYS A 117 -15.37 11.28 -14.33
C LYS A 117 -14.15 11.05 -15.23
N LEU A 118 -13.01 10.71 -14.66
CA LEU A 118 -11.81 10.31 -15.40
C LEU A 118 -12.08 9.08 -16.27
N ILE A 119 -12.83 8.09 -15.76
CA ILE A 119 -13.19 6.91 -16.54
C ILE A 119 -14.05 7.27 -17.75
N GLU A 120 -15.05 8.12 -17.55
CA GLU A 120 -16.00 8.54 -18.59
C GLU A 120 -15.32 9.41 -19.66
N ASP A 121 -14.49 10.38 -19.27
CA ASP A 121 -13.92 11.36 -20.21
C ASP A 121 -12.67 10.89 -20.94
N LEU A 122 -11.94 9.91 -20.38
CA LEU A 122 -10.75 9.32 -20.99
C LEU A 122 -11.03 7.96 -21.64
N ASP A 123 -12.29 7.57 -21.74
CA ASP A 123 -12.74 6.29 -22.30
C ASP A 123 -11.98 5.09 -21.71
N LEU A 124 -11.85 5.06 -20.38
CA LEU A 124 -11.22 3.96 -19.64
C LEU A 124 -12.17 2.76 -19.57
N THR A 125 -12.62 2.25 -20.72
CA THR A 125 -13.57 1.14 -20.84
C THR A 125 -13.12 -0.10 -20.07
N ASN A 126 -11.82 -0.36 -20.01
CA ASN A 126 -11.23 -1.44 -19.19
C ASN A 126 -11.52 -1.31 -17.68
N CYS A 127 -11.88 -0.12 -17.20
CA CYS A 127 -12.22 0.18 -15.80
C CYS A 127 -13.75 0.27 -15.53
N THR A 128 -14.62 -0.03 -16.52
CA THR A 128 -16.08 0.24 -16.42
C THR A 128 -16.93 -0.93 -15.92
N ALA A 129 -16.81 -2.14 -16.49
CA ALA A 129 -17.81 -3.19 -16.30
C ALA A 129 -17.53 -4.14 -15.12
N GLY A 130 -16.27 -4.39 -14.79
CA GLY A 130 -15.88 -5.19 -13.61
C GLY A 130 -15.51 -4.32 -12.41
N VAL A 131 -14.70 -3.28 -12.64
CA VAL A 131 -14.02 -2.50 -11.59
C VAL A 131 -14.97 -1.61 -10.76
N LYS A 132 -16.11 -1.19 -11.34
CA LYS A 132 -17.10 -0.28 -10.70
C LYS A 132 -17.69 -0.81 -9.39
N SER A 133 -17.94 -2.11 -9.31
CA SER A 133 -18.44 -2.72 -8.07
C SER A 133 -17.37 -2.67 -6.96
N TYR A 134 -16.09 -2.72 -7.31
CA TYR A 134 -14.99 -2.79 -6.34
C TYR A 134 -14.69 -1.46 -5.69
N TYR A 135 -14.43 -0.39 -6.47
CA TYR A 135 -14.06 0.89 -5.85
C TYR A 135 -15.24 1.60 -5.17
N SER A 136 -16.47 1.33 -5.59
CA SER A 136 -17.67 2.02 -5.10
C SER A 136 -18.01 1.70 -3.64
N THR A 137 -17.53 0.58 -3.08
CA THR A 137 -17.80 0.19 -1.68
C THR A 137 -16.64 0.44 -0.72
N ILE A 138 -15.42 0.67 -1.23
CA ILE A 138 -14.24 0.87 -0.37
C ILE A 138 -14.48 2.10 0.52
N THR A 139 -14.19 1.94 1.80
CA THR A 139 -14.30 2.97 2.84
C THR A 139 -12.96 3.69 3.08
N ASP A 140 -12.99 4.85 3.75
CA ASP A 140 -11.75 5.56 4.12
C ASP A 140 -10.87 4.73 5.06
N ASP A 141 -11.46 3.94 5.96
CA ASP A 141 -10.75 3.02 6.87
C ASP A 141 -10.03 1.89 6.12
N GLU A 142 -10.71 1.27 5.14
CA GLU A 142 -10.10 0.25 4.29
C GLU A 142 -8.94 0.83 3.46
N MET A 143 -9.10 2.03 2.91
CA MET A 143 -8.01 2.70 2.21
C MET A 143 -6.80 2.95 3.11
N LEU A 144 -7.03 3.37 4.35
CA LEU A 144 -5.95 3.61 5.30
C LEU A 144 -5.19 2.33 5.65
N LYS A 145 -5.92 1.25 5.92
CA LYS A 145 -5.34 -0.07 6.13
C LYS A 145 -4.49 -0.52 4.94
N LEU A 146 -4.96 -0.27 3.71
CA LEU A 146 -4.21 -0.59 2.49
C LEU A 146 -2.92 0.22 2.37
N LYS A 147 -2.95 1.51 2.68
CA LYS A 147 -1.73 2.33 2.73
C LYS A 147 -0.76 1.82 3.78
N ASP A 148 -1.23 1.52 4.98
CA ASP A 148 -0.35 1.07 6.05
C ASP A 148 0.28 -0.30 5.71
N LEU A 149 -0.45 -1.20 5.02
CA LEU A 149 0.14 -2.41 4.42
C LEU A 149 1.19 -2.10 3.36
N HIS A 150 0.89 -1.20 2.43
CA HIS A 150 1.85 -0.77 1.41
C HIS A 150 3.14 -0.21 2.03
N ASP A 151 3.02 0.64 3.06
CA ASP A 151 4.15 1.25 3.74
C ASP A 151 4.95 0.19 4.50
N MET A 152 4.30 -0.75 5.19
CA MET A 152 4.97 -1.90 5.82
C MET A 152 5.79 -2.70 4.80
N TYR A 153 5.25 -3.02 3.63
CA TYR A 153 6.00 -3.72 2.58
C TYR A 153 7.17 -2.89 2.03
N THR A 154 6.98 -1.58 1.89
CA THR A 154 8.04 -0.66 1.45
C THR A 154 9.20 -0.69 2.45
N TYR A 155 8.91 -0.56 3.75
CA TYR A 155 9.90 -0.62 4.81
C TYR A 155 10.64 -1.97 4.84
N LEU A 156 9.91 -3.09 4.69
CA LEU A 156 10.54 -4.41 4.64
C LEU A 156 11.46 -4.59 3.43
N ASN A 157 11.08 -4.05 2.26
CA ASN A 157 11.92 -4.12 1.06
C ASN A 157 13.19 -3.26 1.18
N ASN A 158 13.11 -2.13 1.86
CA ASN A 158 14.27 -1.26 2.13
C ASN A 158 15.19 -1.86 3.19
N SER A 159 14.67 -2.69 4.11
CA SER A 159 15.43 -3.31 5.20
C SER A 159 16.38 -4.47 4.82
N GLY A 160 16.83 -4.48 3.56
CA GLY A 160 17.88 -5.35 3.05
C GLY A 160 19.14 -4.60 2.59
N SER A 161 19.16 -3.27 2.67
CA SER A 161 20.32 -2.42 2.34
C SER A 161 21.07 -2.00 3.59
N ASP A 162 22.41 -2.03 3.56
CA ASP A 162 23.32 -1.69 4.66
C ASP A 162 23.35 -0.17 5.00
N ASN A 163 22.20 0.51 4.99
CA ASN A 163 22.09 1.94 5.29
C ASN A 163 21.60 2.15 6.73
N ASP A 164 22.14 3.16 7.41
CA ASP A 164 21.78 3.54 8.80
C ASP A 164 20.27 3.83 9.01
N ASP A 165 19.54 4.16 7.93
CA ASP A 165 18.08 4.38 7.95
C ASP A 165 17.26 3.09 8.12
N GLU A 166 17.90 1.92 7.99
CA GLU A 166 17.26 0.62 8.06
C GLU A 166 16.57 0.36 9.41
N CYS A 167 17.16 0.83 10.51
CA CYS A 167 16.56 0.70 11.84
C CYS A 167 15.25 1.49 11.96
N ASN A 168 15.15 2.65 11.29
CA ASN A 168 13.97 3.51 11.34
C ASN A 168 12.79 2.89 10.60
N ASP A 169 13.03 2.32 9.41
CA ASP A 169 12.00 1.67 8.60
C ASP A 169 11.45 0.41 9.27
N VAL A 170 12.34 -0.42 9.83
CA VAL A 170 11.95 -1.60 10.61
C VAL A 170 11.08 -1.22 11.82
N ASN A 171 11.44 -0.15 12.54
CA ASN A 171 10.66 0.32 13.69
C ASN A 171 9.28 0.84 13.28
N LYS A 172 9.17 1.60 12.18
CA LYS A 172 7.87 2.05 11.64
C LYS A 172 7.00 0.87 11.23
N CYS A 173 7.58 -0.14 10.57
CA CYS A 173 6.87 -1.36 10.22
C CYS A 173 6.32 -2.08 11.47
N ALA A 174 7.13 -2.18 12.54
CA ALA A 174 6.70 -2.81 13.79
C ALA A 174 5.57 -2.03 14.47
N GLN A 175 5.64 -0.70 14.48
CA GLN A 175 4.60 0.17 15.04
C GLN A 175 3.26 -0.03 14.33
N LEU A 176 3.25 0.00 12.98
CA LEU A 176 2.06 -0.26 12.18
C LEU A 176 1.50 -1.66 12.45
N TYR A 177 2.35 -2.68 12.53
CA TYR A 177 1.91 -4.03 12.88
C TYR A 177 1.18 -4.08 14.24
N PHE A 178 1.74 -3.45 15.27
CA PHE A 178 1.16 -3.46 16.61
C PHE A 178 -0.15 -2.67 16.71
N GLN A 179 -0.31 -1.61 15.93
CA GLN A 179 -1.56 -0.85 15.84
C GLN A 179 -2.74 -1.78 15.48
N TYR A 180 -2.53 -2.71 14.56
CA TYR A 180 -3.58 -3.59 14.06
C TYR A 180 -3.66 -4.96 14.74
N LYS A 181 -2.57 -5.39 15.39
CA LYS A 181 -2.43 -6.70 15.99
C LYS A 181 -3.66 -7.12 16.82
N ASN A 182 -4.06 -6.31 17.80
CA ASN A 182 -5.14 -6.67 18.72
C ASN A 182 -6.48 -6.83 17.98
N SER A 183 -6.76 -5.96 17.01
CA SER A 183 -7.98 -6.04 16.20
C SER A 183 -8.03 -7.34 15.37
N CYS A 184 -6.86 -7.79 14.90
CA CYS A 184 -6.72 -9.04 14.16
C CYS A 184 -6.70 -10.30 15.02
N GLU A 185 -6.43 -10.19 16.32
CA GLU A 185 -6.58 -11.28 17.29
C GLU A 185 -8.06 -11.54 17.62
N SER A 186 -8.88 -10.47 17.68
CA SER A 186 -10.32 -10.56 17.97
C SER A 186 -11.20 -10.93 16.78
N SER A 187 -10.77 -10.65 15.54
CA SER A 187 -11.52 -10.96 14.31
C SER A 187 -10.63 -11.70 13.31
N SER A 188 -10.66 -13.02 13.36
CA SER A 188 -9.64 -13.90 12.75
C SER A 188 -9.72 -14.10 11.23
N TYR A 189 -10.63 -13.43 10.52
CA TYR A 189 -10.96 -13.77 9.12
C TYR A 189 -11.05 -12.58 8.13
N SER A 190 -10.56 -11.39 8.49
CA SER A 190 -10.42 -10.34 7.47
C SER A 190 -9.17 -10.59 6.60
N ASP A 191 -9.27 -10.34 5.30
CA ASP A 191 -8.15 -10.48 4.37
C ASP A 191 -6.97 -9.59 4.79
N PHE A 192 -7.27 -8.41 5.33
CA PHE A 192 -6.30 -7.50 5.91
C PHE A 192 -5.48 -8.19 7.02
N CYS A 193 -6.14 -8.90 7.93
CA CYS A 193 -5.45 -9.60 9.01
C CYS A 193 -4.64 -10.80 8.52
N ASN A 194 -5.06 -11.45 7.44
CA ASN A 194 -4.26 -12.49 6.81
C ASN A 194 -3.00 -11.88 6.16
N GLU A 195 -3.12 -10.73 5.51
CA GLU A 195 -1.96 -10.05 4.96
C GLU A 195 -1.02 -9.53 6.03
N LEU A 196 -1.56 -9.05 7.15
CA LEU A 196 -0.76 -8.63 8.29
C LEU A 196 0.08 -9.80 8.87
N LYS A 197 -0.40 -11.05 8.76
CA LYS A 197 0.41 -12.24 9.08
C LYS A 197 1.54 -12.43 8.05
N ASN A 198 1.27 -12.26 6.76
CA ASN A 198 2.28 -12.33 5.72
C ASN A 198 3.40 -11.28 5.92
N VAL A 199 3.04 -10.05 6.30
CA VAL A 199 4.01 -8.99 6.68
C VAL A 199 4.91 -9.47 7.82
N ARG A 200 4.32 -10.05 8.88
CA ARG A 200 5.08 -10.58 10.02
C ARG A 200 6.03 -11.71 9.60
N ASP A 201 5.56 -12.61 8.76
CA ASP A 201 6.35 -13.77 8.35
C ASP A 201 7.54 -13.34 7.48
N LYS A 202 7.33 -12.39 6.56
CA LYS A 202 8.40 -11.74 5.79
C LYS A 202 9.41 -11.02 6.68
N TYR A 203 8.95 -10.30 7.70
CA TYR A 203 9.84 -9.68 8.67
C TYR A 203 10.72 -10.73 9.38
N ASN A 204 10.11 -11.82 9.85
CA ASN A 204 10.83 -12.89 10.56
C ASN A 204 11.86 -13.57 9.65
N GLU A 205 11.57 -13.72 8.36
CA GLU A 205 12.51 -14.23 7.36
C GLU A 205 13.73 -13.31 7.21
N ILE A 206 13.52 -12.01 6.95
CA ILE A 206 14.59 -11.00 6.83
C ILE A 206 15.50 -11.06 8.06
N ARG A 207 14.89 -11.11 9.24
CA ARG A 207 15.62 -11.17 10.50
C ARG A 207 16.40 -12.46 10.70
N THR A 208 15.84 -13.59 10.29
CA THR A 208 16.53 -14.89 10.35
C THR A 208 17.73 -14.89 9.42
N LEU A 209 17.61 -14.28 8.24
CA LEU A 209 18.73 -14.11 7.31
C LEU A 209 19.83 -13.20 7.90
N LYS A 210 19.46 -12.08 8.53
CA LYS A 210 20.42 -11.20 9.22
C LYS A 210 21.16 -11.90 10.34
N ARG A 211 20.46 -12.62 11.22
CA ARG A 211 21.10 -13.42 12.29
C ARG A 211 22.07 -14.46 11.75
N LYS A 212 21.70 -15.15 10.67
CA LYS A 212 22.60 -16.09 10.00
C LYS A 212 23.85 -15.35 9.50
N ARG A 213 23.70 -14.23 8.79
CA ARG A 213 24.82 -13.40 8.30
C ARG A 213 25.72 -12.92 9.45
N ASN A 214 25.15 -12.40 10.52
CA ASN A 214 25.89 -11.93 11.70
C ASN A 214 26.68 -13.07 12.36
N LYS A 215 26.07 -14.26 12.48
CA LYS A 215 26.77 -15.47 12.96
C LYS A 215 27.93 -15.87 12.05
N TRP A 216 27.78 -15.79 10.72
CA TRP A 216 28.89 -16.03 9.78
C TRP A 216 30.01 -15.00 9.92
N ASN A 217 29.67 -13.76 10.27
CA ASN A 217 30.61 -12.65 10.41
C ASN A 217 31.17 -12.47 11.84
N ASN A 218 30.84 -13.36 12.79
CA ASN A 218 31.17 -13.21 14.22
C ASN A 218 30.72 -11.85 14.82
N ILE A 219 29.61 -11.31 14.34
CA ILE A 219 28.98 -10.12 14.90
C ILE A 219 27.85 -10.59 15.82
N ASP A 220 27.94 -10.28 17.11
CA ASP A 220 26.96 -10.72 18.11
C ASP A 220 25.85 -9.65 18.23
N GLU A 221 24.70 -9.87 17.60
CA GLU A 221 23.53 -8.99 17.73
C GLU A 221 22.29 -9.78 18.16
N ASP A 222 22.00 -9.70 19.45
CA ASP A 222 20.87 -10.37 20.08
C ASP A 222 19.73 -9.35 20.36
N TYR A 223 19.17 -8.73 19.31
CA TYR A 223 18.04 -7.79 19.45
C TYR A 223 16.76 -8.30 18.78
N ASN A 224 15.67 -8.40 19.56
CA ASN A 224 14.38 -9.00 19.17
C ASN A 224 13.25 -7.98 19.37
N ILE A 225 13.07 -7.06 18.41
CA ILE A 225 12.16 -5.90 18.49
C ILE A 225 10.71 -6.32 18.83
N PHE A 226 10.18 -7.40 18.24
CA PHE A 226 8.82 -7.87 18.58
C PHE A 226 8.69 -8.55 19.96
N GLN A 227 9.81 -8.90 20.61
CA GLN A 227 9.81 -9.35 22.01
C GLN A 227 10.04 -8.19 22.99
N SER A 228 10.83 -7.17 22.63
CA SER A 228 11.06 -6.02 23.53
C SER A 228 9.76 -5.25 23.80
N TYR A 229 8.88 -5.08 22.82
CA TYR A 229 7.58 -4.45 23.04
C TYR A 229 6.61 -5.28 23.93
N LYS A 230 6.80 -6.60 24.06
CA LYS A 230 6.08 -7.40 25.08
C LYS A 230 6.56 -7.08 26.50
N ASN A 231 7.82 -6.67 26.67
CA ASN A 231 8.43 -6.42 27.98
C ASN A 231 8.35 -4.94 28.41
N VAL A 232 8.21 -4.00 27.48
CA VAL A 232 8.09 -2.56 27.82
C VAL A 232 6.79 -2.24 28.58
N ARG A 233 5.74 -3.06 28.45
CA ARG A 233 4.52 -2.91 29.27
C ARG A 233 4.60 -3.55 30.66
N SER A 234 5.65 -4.30 31.00
CA SER A 234 5.68 -5.10 32.24
C SER A 234 6.96 -5.03 33.08
N ALA A 235 8.01 -4.29 32.70
CA ALA A 235 9.25 -4.30 33.48
C ALA A 235 9.89 -2.92 33.68
N THR A 236 9.98 -2.50 34.94
CA THR A 236 11.00 -1.56 35.45
C THR A 236 12.39 -2.01 35.01
N MET A 237 13.07 -1.20 34.19
CA MET A 237 14.42 -1.48 33.68
C MET A 237 15.43 -1.60 34.83
N LYS A 238 15.92 -2.82 35.10
CA LYS A 238 17.18 -3.01 35.84
C LYS A 238 18.33 -2.93 34.84
N SER A 239 19.19 -1.94 35.02
CA SER A 239 20.41 -1.74 34.23
C SER A 239 21.35 -2.95 34.41
N ARG A 240 21.87 -3.49 33.30
CA ARG A 240 22.89 -4.55 33.32
C ARG A 240 24.26 -3.88 33.26
N HIS A 241 25.08 -4.13 34.26
CA HIS A 241 26.46 -3.65 34.31
C HIS A 241 27.35 -4.54 33.43
N HIS A 242 28.20 -3.91 32.62
CA HIS A 242 29.22 -4.61 31.83
C HIS A 242 30.39 -4.99 32.75
N ILE A 243 30.70 -6.29 32.84
CA ILE A 243 31.91 -6.80 33.49
C ILE A 243 32.99 -6.90 32.41
N PHE A 244 34.03 -6.08 32.51
CA PHE A 244 35.26 -6.22 31.71
C PHE A 244 36.17 -7.26 32.35
N TYR A 245 36.63 -8.24 31.57
CA TYR A 245 37.74 -9.12 31.97
C TYR A 245 39.05 -8.48 31.51
N ASN A 246 39.92 -8.14 32.46
CA ASN A 246 41.33 -7.87 32.16
C ASN A 246 42.06 -9.20 32.00
N LYS A 247 42.79 -9.36 30.89
CA LYS A 247 43.80 -10.41 30.74
C LYS A 247 45.07 -9.98 31.48
N VAL A 248 45.59 -10.90 32.30
CA VAL A 248 46.96 -10.88 32.83
C VAL A 248 47.85 -11.69 31.90
#